data_AF-A0A952MEX2-F1
#
_entry.id   AF-A0A952MEX2-F1
#
_cell.length_a   1.000
_cell.length_b   1.000
_cell.length_c   1.000
_cell.angle_alpha   90.00
_cell.angle_beta   90.00
_cell.angle_gamma   90.00
#
_symmetry.space_group_name_H-M   'P 1'
#
loop_
_entity.id
_entity.type
_entity.pdbx_description
1 polymer ?
#
loop_
_entity_poly.entity_id
_entity_poly.type
_entity_poly.pdbx_seq_one_letter_code
_entity_poly.pdbx_strand_id
1 'polypeptide(L)'
;MNLTKILTGVLLILSLLLAWRLYRSVQGTIEERESITTTEAAVIEKLKFIREAEIVFQSVNKRYTANWDSLADFIRNGRVPIIQRREEIKQLAYGQEEVKVIIDTLGFISAHDRIFKKTYTVNASDNGTFMGFKVKEGDQLVKNQRTYLIKVGDKVNEPPLTDQGIVTKLEPVKPGDELKKGQALMTLTDEVFDSKIDLATLGNVPGKDNLKFDIFVGVVERGGLKVQVIEVKDPKPINPIRKETNEAKNRKPLHFGSRIDVSTSGNWE
;
A
#
# COMPACT_ATOMS: atom_id res chain seq x y z
N MET A 1 68.51 -22.46 0.45
CA MET A 1 67.03 -22.62 0.42
C MET A 1 66.67 -22.98 -1.01
N ASN A 2 66.15 -24.18 -1.27
CA ASN A 2 65.93 -24.66 -2.64
C ASN A 2 64.91 -23.76 -3.35
N LEU A 3 65.21 -23.38 -4.60
CA LEU A 3 64.41 -22.47 -5.44
C LEU A 3 62.93 -22.87 -5.48
N THR A 4 62.66 -24.17 -5.47
CA THR A 4 61.32 -24.76 -5.41
C THR A 4 60.53 -24.35 -4.16
N LYS A 5 61.15 -24.31 -2.98
CA LYS A 5 60.48 -23.92 -1.72
C LYS A 5 60.11 -22.43 -1.70
N ILE A 6 60.96 -21.58 -2.29
CA ILE A 6 60.69 -20.13 -2.42
C ILE A 6 59.53 -19.90 -3.39
N LEU A 7 59.55 -20.58 -4.54
CA LEU A 7 58.49 -20.50 -5.53
C LEU A 7 57.13 -20.94 -4.95
N THR A 8 57.09 -22.06 -4.22
CA THR A 8 55.87 -22.54 -3.56
C THR A 8 55.35 -21.55 -2.52
N GLY A 9 56.24 -20.95 -1.71
CA GLY A 9 55.84 -19.94 -0.71
C GLY A 9 55.25 -18.68 -1.35
N VAL A 10 55.88 -18.15 -2.40
CA VAL A 10 55.38 -16.98 -3.14
C VAL A 10 54.05 -17.28 -3.82
N LEU A 11 53.93 -18.45 -4.46
CA LEU A 11 52.70 -18.87 -5.12
C LEU A 11 51.55 -19.05 -4.12
N LEU A 12 51.83 -19.54 -2.91
CA LEU A 12 50.84 -19.70 -1.84
C LEU A 12 50.36 -18.33 -1.35
N ILE A 13 51.27 -17.38 -1.10
CA ILE A 13 50.90 -16.01 -0.71
C ILE A 13 50.09 -15.32 -1.82
N LEU A 14 50.49 -15.48 -3.08
CA LEU A 14 49.76 -14.92 -4.22
C LEU A 14 48.36 -15.54 -4.35
N SER A 15 48.24 -16.85 -4.14
CA SER A 15 46.97 -17.56 -4.13
C SER A 15 46.03 -17.06 -3.03
N LEU A 16 46.54 -16.87 -1.80
CA LEU A 16 45.76 -16.30 -0.70
C LEU A 16 45.32 -14.86 -0.98
N LEU A 17 46.19 -14.04 -1.58
CA LEU A 17 45.86 -12.67 -1.97
C LEU A 17 44.76 -12.63 -3.04
N LEU A 18 44.86 -13.49 -4.05
CA LEU A 18 43.84 -13.64 -5.10
C LEU A 18 42.51 -14.14 -4.51
N ALA A 19 42.54 -15.12 -3.60
CA ALA A 19 41.35 -15.61 -2.92
C ALA A 19 40.66 -14.52 -2.10
N TRP A 20 41.42 -13.73 -1.34
CA TRP A 20 40.90 -12.58 -0.60
C TRP A 20 40.30 -11.51 -1.53
N ARG A 21 40.97 -11.22 -2.65
CA ARG A 21 40.47 -10.24 -3.65
C ARG A 21 39.16 -10.70 -4.29
N LEU A 22 39.05 -11.98 -4.65
CA LEU A 22 37.81 -12.54 -5.19
C LEU A 22 36.69 -12.52 -4.17
N TYR A 23 36.96 -12.93 -2.93
CA TYR A 23 35.99 -12.87 -1.84
C TYR A 23 35.46 -11.45 -1.60
N ARG A 24 36.35 -10.47 -1.47
CA ARG A 24 35.97 -9.05 -1.30
C ARG A 24 35.21 -8.50 -2.50
N SER A 25 35.57 -8.90 -3.72
CA SER A 25 34.87 -8.48 -4.94
C SER A 25 33.45 -9.03 -5.02
N VAL A 26 33.24 -10.28 -4.62
CA VAL A 26 31.91 -10.91 -4.65
C VAL A 26 31.03 -10.36 -3.53
N GLN A 27 31.53 -10.32 -2.29
CA GLN A 27 30.75 -9.82 -1.14
C GLN A 27 30.32 -8.36 -1.31
N GLY A 28 31.22 -7.48 -1.77
CA GLY A 28 30.89 -6.07 -1.97
C GLY A 28 29.71 -5.85 -2.91
N THR A 29 29.61 -6.66 -3.98
CA THR A 29 28.48 -6.57 -4.92
C THR A 29 27.16 -7.11 -4.37
N ILE A 30 27.20 -8.01 -3.38
CA ILE A 30 26.00 -8.58 -2.74
C ILE A 30 25.46 -7.58 -1.73
N GLU A 31 26.32 -7.05 -0.85
CA GLU A 31 25.94 -6.05 0.17
C GLU A 31 25.39 -4.77 -0.48
N GLU A 32 26.00 -4.31 -1.58
CA GLU A 32 25.49 -3.15 -2.31
C GLU A 32 24.08 -3.42 -2.87
N ARG A 33 23.85 -4.58 -3.48
CA ARG A 33 22.51 -4.97 -3.98
C ARG A 33 21.48 -5.03 -2.87
N GLU A 34 21.83 -5.62 -1.73
CA GLU A 34 20.93 -5.71 -0.57
C GLU A 34 20.58 -4.32 -0.05
N SER A 35 21.57 -3.45 0.15
CA SER A 35 21.35 -2.06 0.60
C SER A 35 20.49 -1.24 -0.37
N ILE A 36 20.68 -1.43 -1.68
CA ILE A 36 19.84 -0.81 -2.71
C ILE A 36 18.41 -1.32 -2.59
N THR A 37 18.20 -2.63 -2.46
CA THR A 37 16.84 -3.19 -2.35
C THR A 37 16.11 -2.72 -1.09
N THR A 38 16.78 -2.64 0.05
CA THR A 38 16.20 -2.14 1.30
C THR A 38 15.85 -0.66 1.19
N THR A 39 16.75 0.15 0.62
CA THR A 39 16.47 1.59 0.46
C THR A 39 15.38 1.84 -0.57
N GLU A 40 15.36 1.07 -1.66
CA GLU A 40 14.31 1.12 -2.67
C GLU A 40 12.94 0.73 -2.09
N ALA A 41 12.89 -0.30 -1.24
CA ALA A 41 11.68 -0.68 -0.51
C ALA A 41 11.20 0.46 0.40
N ALA A 42 12.09 1.11 1.15
CA ALA A 42 11.74 2.26 1.98
C ALA A 42 11.23 3.46 1.16
N VAL A 43 11.82 3.73 -0.02
CA VAL A 43 11.32 4.74 -0.96
C VAL A 43 9.92 4.39 -1.46
N ILE A 44 9.68 3.12 -1.83
CA ILE A 44 8.37 2.64 -2.29
C ILE A 44 7.32 2.77 -1.19
N GLU A 45 7.61 2.36 0.05
CA GLU A 45 6.69 2.48 1.19
C GLU A 45 6.34 3.95 1.45
N LYS A 46 7.33 4.84 1.39
CA LYS A 46 7.10 6.28 1.57
C LYS A 46 6.27 6.87 0.43
N LEU A 47 6.52 6.47 -0.82
CA LEU A 47 5.71 6.89 -1.96
C LEU A 47 4.28 6.36 -1.89
N LYS A 48 4.07 5.11 -1.44
CA LYS A 48 2.73 4.56 -1.16
C LYS A 48 2.01 5.37 -0.09
N PHE A 49 2.70 5.71 1.00
CA PHE A 49 2.14 6.54 2.06
C PHE A 49 1.70 7.92 1.55
N ILE A 50 2.59 8.63 0.85
CA ILE A 50 2.29 9.94 0.25
C ILE A 50 1.10 9.84 -0.72
N ARG A 51 1.05 8.77 -1.53
CA ARG A 51 -0.08 8.53 -2.43
C ARG A 51 -1.41 8.41 -1.69
N GLU A 52 -1.49 7.57 -0.66
CA GLU A 52 -2.73 7.42 0.11
C GLU A 52 -3.12 8.73 0.81
N ALA A 53 -2.14 9.46 1.35
CA ALA A 53 -2.38 10.76 1.97
C ALA A 53 -2.95 11.78 0.96
N GLU A 54 -2.40 11.86 -0.25
CA GLU A 54 -2.88 12.73 -1.32
C GLU A 54 -4.28 12.33 -1.82
N ILE A 55 -4.59 11.04 -1.93
CA ILE A 55 -5.93 10.56 -2.29
C ILE A 55 -6.96 10.99 -1.23
N VAL A 56 -6.63 10.82 0.04
CA VAL A 56 -7.52 11.24 1.14
C VAL A 56 -7.66 12.76 1.16
N PHE A 57 -6.57 13.50 0.98
CA PHE A 57 -6.58 14.97 0.88
C PHE A 57 -7.47 15.45 -0.28
N GLN A 58 -7.35 14.82 -1.45
CA GLN A 58 -8.16 15.12 -2.63
C GLN A 58 -9.64 14.80 -2.41
N SER A 59 -9.98 13.74 -1.68
CA SER A 59 -11.37 13.38 -1.40
C SER A 59 -12.13 14.48 -0.64
N VAL A 60 -11.44 15.18 0.26
CA VAL A 60 -11.95 16.26 1.10
C VAL A 60 -11.85 17.61 0.39
N ASN A 61 -10.65 17.99 -0.05
CA ASN A 61 -10.37 19.32 -0.60
C ASN A 61 -10.70 19.45 -2.09
N LYS A 62 -11.09 18.35 -2.75
CA LYS A 62 -11.30 18.25 -4.21
C LYS A 62 -10.08 18.60 -5.04
N ARG A 63 -8.89 18.65 -4.43
CA ARG A 63 -7.61 18.94 -5.10
C ARG A 63 -6.44 18.25 -4.45
N TYR A 64 -5.38 18.03 -5.19
CA TYR A 64 -4.08 17.59 -4.66
C TYR A 64 -3.27 18.78 -4.12
N THR A 65 -2.25 18.52 -3.30
CA THR A 65 -1.33 19.55 -2.80
C THR A 65 0.10 19.28 -3.25
N ALA A 66 0.82 20.33 -3.67
CA ALA A 66 2.26 20.26 -3.90
C ALA A 66 3.08 20.69 -2.66
N ASN A 67 2.39 21.18 -1.62
CA ASN A 67 3.03 21.63 -0.39
C ASN A 67 3.02 20.52 0.67
N TRP A 68 4.22 20.10 1.07
CA TRP A 68 4.44 19.10 2.13
C TRP A 68 3.91 19.54 3.49
N ASP A 69 3.97 20.83 3.83
CA ASP A 69 3.48 21.32 5.12
C ASP A 69 1.96 21.24 5.21
N SER A 70 1.26 21.59 4.11
CA SER A 70 -0.20 21.44 4.02
C SER A 70 -0.63 19.97 4.11
N LEU A 71 0.13 19.07 3.49
CA LEU A 71 -0.14 17.63 3.56
C LEU A 71 0.09 17.11 4.98
N ALA A 72 1.18 17.49 5.62
CA ALA A 72 1.51 17.09 6.99
C ALA A 72 0.48 17.63 8.01
N ASP A 73 0.03 18.88 7.85
CA ASP A 73 -1.02 19.45 8.70
C ASP A 73 -2.36 18.71 8.53
N PHE A 74 -2.73 18.38 7.29
CA PHE A 74 -3.93 17.58 7.04
C PHE A 74 -3.86 16.20 7.67
N ILE A 75 -2.70 15.52 7.63
CA ILE A 75 -2.55 14.21 8.27
C ILE A 75 -2.74 14.32 9.79
N ARG A 76 -2.21 15.37 10.43
CA ARG A 76 -2.31 15.57 11.89
C ARG A 76 -3.71 15.98 12.36
N ASN A 77 -4.30 16.97 11.69
CA ASN A 77 -5.47 17.69 12.19
C ASN A 77 -6.73 17.49 11.33
N GLY A 78 -6.56 16.91 10.14
CA GLY A 78 -7.63 16.75 9.16
C GLY A 78 -8.71 15.77 9.61
N ARG A 79 -9.93 16.01 9.12
CA ARG A 79 -11.08 15.12 9.28
C ARG A 79 -11.62 14.75 7.91
N VAL A 80 -12.03 13.50 7.78
CA VAL A 80 -12.56 12.93 6.54
C VAL A 80 -14.02 12.56 6.78
N PRO A 81 -14.96 13.05 5.95
CA PRO A 81 -16.35 12.67 6.04
C PRO A 81 -16.53 11.24 5.54
N ILE A 82 -17.29 10.43 6.29
CA ILE A 82 -17.78 9.14 5.82
C ILE A 82 -19.01 9.42 4.95
N ILE A 83 -18.86 9.31 3.64
CA ILE A 83 -19.95 9.56 2.68
C ILE A 83 -20.66 8.27 2.31
N GLN A 84 -21.98 8.32 2.21
CA GLN A 84 -22.83 7.26 1.66
C GLN A 84 -23.58 7.81 0.45
N ARG A 85 -23.39 7.17 -0.71
CA ARG A 85 -24.13 7.48 -1.92
C ARG A 85 -25.25 6.46 -2.10
N ARG A 86 -26.48 6.93 -2.28
CA ARG A 86 -27.64 6.12 -2.65
C ARG A 86 -28.31 6.73 -3.88
N GLU A 87 -28.86 5.87 -4.72
CA GLU A 87 -29.56 6.27 -5.93
C GLU A 87 -31.00 5.79 -5.82
N GLU A 88 -31.95 6.72 -5.94
CA GLU A 88 -33.37 6.42 -6.04
C GLU A 88 -33.78 6.56 -7.50
N ILE A 89 -34.19 5.44 -8.10
CA ILE A 89 -34.67 5.41 -9.49
C ILE A 89 -36.20 5.44 -9.45
N LYS A 90 -36.80 6.47 -10.06
CA LYS A 90 -38.25 6.58 -10.26
C LYS A 90 -38.56 6.46 -11.75
N GLN A 91 -39.47 5.55 -12.10
CA GLN A 91 -40.00 5.47 -13.46
C GLN A 91 -41.09 6.53 -13.66
N LEU A 92 -40.89 7.40 -14.65
CA LEU A 92 -41.84 8.40 -15.10
C LEU A 92 -42.66 7.88 -16.30
N ALA A 93 -43.71 8.61 -16.67
CA ALA A 93 -44.51 8.30 -17.85
C ALA A 93 -43.65 8.26 -19.13
N TYR A 94 -44.07 7.42 -20.10
CA TYR A 94 -43.36 7.20 -21.37
C TYR A 94 -41.98 6.52 -21.24
N GLY A 95 -41.72 5.78 -20.17
CA GLY A 95 -40.48 5.01 -20.01
C GLY A 95 -39.25 5.86 -19.71
N GLN A 96 -39.44 7.09 -19.21
CA GLN A 96 -38.37 7.93 -18.71
C GLN A 96 -37.97 7.51 -17.30
N GLU A 97 -36.68 7.54 -16.98
CA GLU A 97 -36.17 7.23 -15.64
C GLU A 97 -35.58 8.50 -15.02
N GLU A 98 -36.06 8.86 -13.83
CA GLU A 98 -35.46 9.89 -13.00
C GLU A 98 -34.56 9.23 -11.96
N VAL A 99 -33.24 9.48 -12.04
CA VAL A 99 -32.26 8.97 -11.08
C VAL A 99 -31.88 10.10 -10.12
N LYS A 100 -32.34 10.01 -8.87
CA LYS A 100 -31.96 10.95 -7.82
C LYS A 100 -30.81 10.38 -7.00
N VAL A 101 -29.64 11.00 -7.14
CA VAL A 101 -28.46 10.64 -6.35
C VAL A 101 -28.46 11.45 -5.06
N ILE A 102 -28.59 10.75 -3.93
CA ILE A 102 -28.53 11.33 -2.58
C ILE A 102 -27.16 10.98 -1.98
N ILE A 103 -26.44 11.99 -1.54
CA ILE A 103 -25.13 11.84 -0.88
C ILE A 103 -25.28 12.32 0.56
N ASP A 104 -25.24 11.37 1.49
CA ASP A 104 -25.35 11.63 2.92
C ASP A 104 -23.97 11.52 3.59
N THR A 105 -23.71 12.36 4.60
CA THR A 105 -22.51 12.25 5.44
C THR A 105 -22.88 11.55 6.75
N LEU A 106 -22.37 10.34 6.96
CA LEU A 106 -22.68 9.49 8.11
C LEU A 106 -21.87 9.85 9.37
N GLY A 107 -20.77 10.57 9.22
CA GLY A 107 -19.91 10.96 10.32
C GLY A 107 -18.54 11.46 9.84
N PHE A 108 -17.63 11.66 10.78
CA PHE A 108 -16.26 12.08 10.51
C PHE A 108 -15.28 11.16 11.22
N ILE A 109 -14.16 10.87 10.56
CA ILE A 109 -13.01 10.16 11.12
C ILE A 109 -11.75 11.01 10.93
N SER A 110 -10.71 10.78 11.73
CA SER A 110 -9.46 11.51 11.54
C SER A 110 -8.80 11.11 10.22
N ALA A 111 -8.12 12.06 9.56
CA ALA A 111 -7.33 11.78 8.37
C ALA A 111 -6.22 10.76 8.67
N HIS A 112 -5.61 10.87 9.85
CA HIS A 112 -4.65 9.90 10.35
C HIS A 112 -5.23 8.48 10.36
N ASP A 113 -6.34 8.22 11.06
CA ASP A 113 -6.90 6.87 11.09
C ASP A 113 -7.29 6.36 9.70
N ARG A 114 -7.81 7.24 8.83
CA ARG A 114 -8.19 6.86 7.46
C ARG A 114 -6.99 6.45 6.59
N ILE A 115 -5.83 7.06 6.78
CA ILE A 115 -4.63 6.77 6.00
C ILE A 115 -3.89 5.54 6.56
N PHE A 116 -3.74 5.47 7.88
CA PHE A 116 -2.91 4.46 8.55
C PHE A 116 -3.64 3.13 8.76
N LYS A 117 -4.97 3.14 8.92
CA LYS A 117 -5.76 1.94 9.20
C LYS A 117 -6.66 1.60 8.03
N LYS A 118 -6.59 0.36 7.56
CA LYS A 118 -7.57 -0.20 6.63
C LYS A 118 -8.49 -1.16 7.36
N THR A 119 -9.78 -0.93 7.20
CA THR A 119 -10.82 -1.79 7.77
C THR A 119 -11.33 -2.74 6.71
N TYR A 120 -11.31 -4.03 7.00
CA TYR A 120 -11.83 -5.09 6.14
C TYR A 120 -13.01 -5.77 6.83
N THR A 121 -14.08 -6.00 6.08
CA THR A 121 -15.22 -6.78 6.57
C THR A 121 -15.12 -8.18 6.00
N VAL A 122 -14.99 -9.17 6.89
CA VAL A 122 -14.98 -10.57 6.52
C VAL A 122 -16.43 -11.04 6.46
N ASN A 123 -16.82 -11.47 5.26
CA ASN A 123 -18.17 -11.95 4.99
C ASN A 123 -18.20 -13.48 4.92
N ALA A 124 -19.39 -14.05 5.17
CA ALA A 124 -19.66 -15.46 4.94
C ALA A 124 -19.45 -15.81 3.46
N SER A 125 -18.66 -16.85 3.19
CA SER A 125 -18.31 -17.27 1.83
C SER A 125 -19.51 -17.83 1.07
N ASP A 126 -20.41 -18.51 1.77
CA ASP A 126 -21.51 -19.29 1.23
C ASP A 126 -22.73 -19.27 2.16
N ASN A 127 -23.86 -19.77 1.64
CA ASN A 127 -25.05 -20.02 2.44
C ASN A 127 -24.88 -21.33 3.22
N GLY A 128 -25.15 -21.33 4.51
CA GLY A 128 -24.99 -22.54 5.33
C GLY A 128 -25.19 -22.32 6.81
N THR A 129 -24.92 -23.32 7.63
CA THR A 129 -25.02 -23.23 9.09
C THR A 129 -23.67 -22.83 9.68
N PHE A 130 -23.64 -21.77 10.46
CA PHE A 130 -22.44 -21.36 11.19
C PHE A 130 -22.08 -22.40 12.24
N MET A 131 -20.83 -22.88 12.25
CA MET A 131 -20.38 -23.86 13.23
C MET A 131 -19.49 -23.26 14.33
N GLY A 132 -19.02 -22.02 14.16
CA GLY A 132 -18.29 -21.29 15.20
C GLY A 132 -17.11 -20.48 14.67
N PHE A 133 -16.67 -19.52 15.48
CA PHE A 133 -15.41 -18.80 15.29
C PHE A 133 -14.24 -19.57 15.89
N LYS A 134 -13.10 -19.56 15.20
CA LYS A 134 -11.80 -20.02 15.73
C LYS A 134 -10.94 -18.88 16.29
N VAL A 135 -11.49 -17.66 16.29
CA VAL A 135 -10.79 -16.42 16.64
C VAL A 135 -11.60 -15.64 17.66
N LYS A 136 -10.93 -14.76 18.39
CA LYS A 136 -11.51 -13.85 19.38
C LYS A 136 -11.22 -12.41 18.99
N GLU A 137 -11.96 -11.48 19.60
CA GLU A 137 -11.64 -10.05 19.48
C GLU A 137 -10.25 -9.78 20.06
N GLY A 138 -9.45 -9.00 19.33
CA GLY A 138 -8.05 -8.72 19.64
C GLY A 138 -7.03 -9.67 19.00
N ASP A 139 -7.45 -10.78 18.39
CA ASP A 139 -6.51 -11.69 17.73
C ASP A 139 -5.92 -11.07 16.45
N GLN A 140 -4.60 -11.22 16.27
CA GLN A 140 -3.91 -10.82 15.04
C GLN A 140 -3.99 -11.95 14.02
N LEU A 141 -4.57 -11.65 12.86
CA LEU A 141 -4.81 -12.61 11.79
C LEU A 141 -3.93 -12.32 10.58
N VAL A 142 -3.52 -13.39 9.90
CA VAL A 142 -2.74 -13.34 8.67
C VAL A 142 -3.54 -13.88 7.49
N LYS A 143 -3.13 -13.52 6.27
CA LYS A 143 -3.75 -14.05 5.04
C LYS A 143 -3.74 -15.58 5.03
N ASN A 144 -4.78 -16.17 4.44
CA ASN A 144 -5.01 -17.61 4.32
C ASN A 144 -5.24 -18.36 5.65
N GLN A 145 -5.33 -17.66 6.79
CA GLN A 145 -5.71 -18.26 8.07
C GLN A 145 -7.20 -18.65 8.07
N ARG A 146 -7.56 -19.74 8.75
CA ARG A 146 -8.94 -20.23 8.87
C ARG A 146 -9.59 -19.68 10.13
N THR A 147 -10.60 -18.83 9.99
CA THR A 147 -11.14 -18.02 11.10
C THR A 147 -12.52 -18.47 11.57
N TYR A 148 -13.30 -19.13 10.71
CA TYR A 148 -14.61 -19.69 11.06
C TYR A 148 -14.91 -20.98 10.31
N LEU A 149 -15.88 -21.73 10.82
CA LEU A 149 -16.42 -22.93 10.21
C LEU A 149 -17.85 -22.68 9.72
N ILE A 150 -18.15 -23.16 8.51
CA ILE A 150 -19.49 -23.14 7.94
C ILE A 150 -19.85 -24.51 7.37
N LYS A 151 -21.05 -25.00 7.68
CA LYS A 151 -21.60 -26.22 7.09
C LYS A 151 -22.47 -25.86 5.89
N VAL A 152 -22.06 -26.26 4.69
CA VAL A 152 -22.79 -26.05 3.45
C VAL A 152 -23.35 -27.40 2.99
N GLY A 153 -24.66 -27.59 3.11
CA GLY A 153 -25.28 -28.92 2.95
C GLY A 153 -24.76 -29.88 4.01
N ASP A 154 -24.08 -30.94 3.61
CA ASP A 154 -23.47 -31.93 4.52
C ASP A 154 -21.96 -31.72 4.76
N LYS A 155 -21.32 -30.78 4.05
CA LYS A 155 -19.87 -30.57 4.11
C LYS A 155 -19.52 -29.41 5.04
N VAL A 156 -18.55 -29.63 5.92
CA VAL A 156 -17.96 -28.58 6.75
C VAL A 156 -16.79 -27.95 6.01
N ASN A 157 -16.88 -26.65 5.78
CA ASN A 157 -15.88 -25.85 5.09
C ASN A 157 -15.27 -24.83 6.05
N GLU A 158 -13.99 -24.52 5.80
CA GLU A 158 -13.26 -23.48 6.51
C GLU A 158 -12.71 -22.51 5.46
N PRO A 159 -13.37 -21.38 5.21
CA PRO A 159 -12.89 -20.43 4.20
C PRO A 159 -11.54 -19.81 4.60
N PRO A 160 -10.59 -19.63 3.66
CA PRO A 160 -9.35 -18.94 3.94
C PRO A 160 -9.61 -17.43 4.00
N LEU A 161 -8.96 -16.77 4.95
CA LEU A 161 -9.01 -15.32 5.06
C LEU A 161 -8.28 -14.66 3.87
N THR A 162 -8.90 -13.66 3.25
CA THR A 162 -8.30 -12.92 2.12
C THR A 162 -7.38 -11.80 2.58
N ASP A 163 -7.75 -11.13 3.67
CA ASP A 163 -7.04 -9.98 4.23
C ASP A 163 -6.30 -10.37 5.52
N GLN A 164 -5.55 -9.42 6.08
CA GLN A 164 -4.87 -9.58 7.36
C GLN A 164 -5.27 -8.43 8.29
N GLY A 165 -4.99 -8.56 9.57
CA GLY A 165 -5.24 -7.50 10.55
C GLY A 165 -5.73 -8.03 11.90
N ILE A 166 -6.04 -7.12 12.80
CA ILE A 166 -6.54 -7.42 14.15
C ILE A 166 -8.06 -7.49 14.13
N VAL A 167 -8.64 -8.51 14.79
CA VAL A 167 -10.08 -8.61 14.96
C VAL A 167 -10.57 -7.50 15.88
N THR A 168 -11.31 -6.55 15.32
CA THR A 168 -11.85 -5.39 16.07
C THR A 168 -13.30 -5.57 16.49
N LYS A 169 -14.05 -6.37 15.75
CA LYS A 169 -15.45 -6.66 16.04
C LYS A 169 -15.82 -8.05 15.55
N LEU A 170 -16.47 -8.83 16.38
CA LEU A 170 -17.17 -10.04 15.97
C LEU A 170 -18.68 -9.77 15.94
N GLU A 171 -19.34 -10.17 14.85
CA GLU A 171 -20.80 -10.13 14.81
C GLU A 171 -21.38 -11.21 15.74
N PRO A 172 -22.52 -10.95 16.40
CA PRO A 172 -23.10 -11.82 17.43
C PRO A 172 -23.79 -13.06 16.83
N VAL A 173 -23.06 -13.84 16.02
CA VAL A 173 -23.53 -15.08 15.39
C VAL A 173 -23.20 -16.26 16.29
N LYS A 174 -24.18 -17.12 16.55
CA LYS A 174 -24.03 -18.32 17.39
C LYS A 174 -23.91 -19.58 16.53
N PRO A 175 -23.16 -20.60 16.99
CA PRO A 175 -23.15 -21.90 16.33
C PRO A 175 -24.58 -22.44 16.18
N GLY A 176 -24.96 -22.81 14.95
CA GLY A 176 -26.31 -23.21 14.59
C GLY A 176 -27.10 -22.18 13.77
N ASP A 177 -26.66 -20.92 13.75
CA ASP A 177 -27.35 -19.86 12.98
C ASP A 177 -27.17 -20.07 11.45
N GLU A 178 -28.19 -19.72 10.68
CA GLU A 178 -28.11 -19.69 9.23
C GLU A 178 -27.36 -18.45 8.73
N LEU A 179 -26.29 -18.68 7.98
CA LEU A 179 -25.52 -17.64 7.29
C LEU A 179 -25.99 -17.49 5.85
N LYS A 180 -26.09 -16.23 5.42
CA LYS A 180 -26.23 -15.87 4.02
C LYS A 180 -24.87 -15.47 3.45
N LYS A 181 -24.56 -15.91 2.23
CA LYS A 181 -23.39 -15.48 1.48
C LYS A 181 -23.34 -13.96 1.42
N GLY A 182 -22.19 -13.39 1.81
CA GLY A 182 -22.00 -11.94 1.89
C GLY A 182 -22.44 -11.32 3.22
N GLN A 183 -23.01 -12.07 4.15
CA GLN A 183 -23.30 -11.58 5.51
C GLN A 183 -21.99 -11.30 6.25
N ALA A 184 -21.89 -10.10 6.84
CA ALA A 184 -20.74 -9.74 7.66
C ALA A 184 -20.63 -10.64 8.90
N LEU A 185 -19.42 -11.11 9.18
CA LEU A 185 -19.12 -11.98 10.32
C LEU A 185 -18.17 -11.32 11.32
N MET A 186 -17.16 -10.62 10.80
CA MET A 186 -16.18 -9.93 11.63
C MET A 186 -15.56 -8.76 10.89
N THR A 187 -15.04 -7.80 11.65
CA THR A 187 -14.32 -6.64 11.12
C THR A 187 -12.86 -6.71 11.56
N LEU A 188 -11.97 -6.64 10.58
CA LEU A 188 -10.52 -6.60 10.76
C LEU A 188 -10.03 -5.18 10.55
N THR A 189 -9.04 -4.78 11.34
CA THR A 189 -8.30 -3.54 11.10
C THR A 189 -6.82 -3.85 10.92
N ASP A 190 -6.26 -3.44 9.79
CA ASP A 190 -4.84 -3.58 9.45
C ASP A 190 -4.16 -2.22 9.52
N GLU A 191 -3.02 -2.15 10.20
CA GLU A 191 -2.17 -0.96 10.21
C GLU A 191 -1.20 -1.04 9.04
N VAL A 192 -1.54 -0.34 7.97
CA VAL A 192 -0.82 -0.44 6.68
C VAL A 192 0.45 0.39 6.67
N PHE A 193 0.52 1.39 7.54
CA PHE A 193 1.67 2.28 7.69
C PHE A 193 2.05 2.41 9.16
N ASP A 194 3.33 2.61 9.43
CA ASP A 194 3.84 2.83 10.80
C ASP A 194 3.26 4.12 11.38
N SER A 195 2.46 4.02 12.44
CA SER A 195 1.86 5.16 13.14
C SER A 195 2.86 6.18 13.69
N LYS A 196 4.16 5.85 13.74
CA LYS A 196 5.25 6.73 14.20
C LYS A 196 5.98 7.46 13.09
N ILE A 197 5.49 7.43 11.85
CA ILE A 197 6.11 8.18 10.73
C ILE A 197 6.26 9.66 11.11
N ASP A 198 7.49 10.16 11.02
CA ASP A 198 7.76 11.57 11.21
C ASP A 198 7.25 12.40 10.02
N LEU A 199 6.18 13.14 10.27
CA LEU A 199 5.53 13.99 9.29
C LEU A 199 6.36 15.23 8.91
N ALA A 200 7.35 15.63 9.73
CA ALA A 200 8.23 16.75 9.40
C ALA A 200 9.18 16.40 8.23
N THR A 201 9.53 15.12 8.10
CA THR A 201 10.40 14.61 7.04
C THR A 201 9.62 13.91 5.93
N LEU A 202 8.31 14.14 5.83
CA LEU A 202 7.40 13.49 4.86
C LEU A 202 7.90 13.60 3.41
N GLY A 203 8.39 14.77 3.01
CA GLY A 203 8.91 15.00 1.67
C GLY A 203 10.30 14.42 1.40
N ASN A 204 11.04 13.96 2.41
CA ASN A 204 12.44 13.56 2.26
C ASN A 204 12.57 12.14 1.68
N VAL A 205 13.50 11.96 0.74
CA VAL A 205 13.84 10.66 0.16
C VAL A 205 14.64 9.84 1.18
N PRO A 206 14.18 8.63 1.55
CA PRO A 206 14.93 7.75 2.45
C PRO A 206 16.35 7.46 1.95
N GLY A 207 17.32 7.46 2.87
CA GLY A 207 18.72 7.19 2.55
C GLY A 207 19.46 8.34 1.85
N LYS A 208 18.86 9.54 1.74
CA LYS A 208 19.51 10.73 1.18
C LYS A 208 19.35 11.96 2.04
N ASP A 209 20.48 12.60 2.33
CA ASP A 209 20.50 13.84 3.08
C ASP A 209 19.98 15.01 2.22
N ASN A 210 19.03 15.75 2.79
CA ASN A 210 18.48 16.98 2.22
C ASN A 210 17.90 16.85 0.79
N LEU A 211 17.53 15.63 0.37
CA LEU A 211 16.83 15.40 -0.89
C LEU A 211 15.35 15.19 -0.64
N LYS A 212 14.50 15.95 -1.33
CA LYS A 212 13.05 15.78 -1.31
C LYS A 212 12.54 15.11 -2.58
N PHE A 213 11.40 14.43 -2.49
CA PHE A 213 10.66 13.98 -3.65
C PHE A 213 10.25 15.18 -4.51
N ASP A 214 10.32 15.01 -5.83
CA ASP A 214 9.75 15.98 -6.77
C ASP A 214 8.24 15.75 -6.82
N ILE A 215 7.46 16.79 -6.52
CA ILE A 215 5.99 16.75 -6.52
C ILE A 215 5.46 17.75 -7.53
N PHE A 216 4.62 17.26 -8.42
CA PHE A 216 3.90 18.04 -9.41
C PHE A 216 2.41 17.87 -9.18
N VAL A 217 1.70 18.99 -9.10
CA VAL A 217 0.23 19.03 -9.12
C VAL A 217 -0.22 19.98 -10.21
N GLY A 218 -1.17 19.55 -11.02
CA GLY A 218 -1.67 20.33 -12.14
C GLY A 218 -3.10 19.99 -12.52
N VAL A 219 -3.60 20.69 -13.53
CA VAL A 219 -4.89 20.42 -14.17
C VAL A 219 -4.63 20.21 -15.65
N VAL A 220 -5.18 19.13 -16.20
CA VAL A 220 -5.12 18.81 -17.63
C VAL A 220 -6.52 18.71 -18.19
N GLU A 221 -6.65 18.99 -19.48
CA GLU A 221 -7.91 18.82 -20.19
C GLU A 221 -7.96 17.45 -20.86
N ARG A 222 -9.01 16.68 -20.56
CA ARG A 222 -9.24 15.34 -21.09
C ARG A 222 -10.70 15.25 -21.52
N GLY A 223 -10.94 15.12 -22.84
CA GLY A 223 -12.29 15.03 -23.38
C GLY A 223 -13.18 16.25 -23.07
N GLY A 224 -12.60 17.45 -23.03
CA GLY A 224 -13.31 18.69 -22.67
C GLY A 224 -13.54 18.90 -21.16
N LEU A 225 -13.10 17.97 -20.32
CA LEU A 225 -13.18 18.09 -18.86
C LEU A 225 -11.82 18.47 -18.27
N LYS A 226 -11.82 19.44 -17.35
CA LYS A 226 -10.66 19.80 -16.54
C LYS A 226 -10.51 18.82 -15.39
N VAL A 227 -9.44 18.04 -15.41
CA VAL A 227 -9.15 17.01 -14.41
C VAL A 227 -7.81 17.27 -13.73
N GLN A 228 -7.74 17.00 -12.44
CA GLN A 228 -6.50 17.17 -11.68
C GLN A 228 -5.58 15.97 -11.82
N VAL A 229 -4.30 16.27 -11.85
CA VAL A 229 -3.22 15.31 -12.00
C VAL A 229 -2.15 15.58 -10.94
N ILE A 230 -1.50 14.51 -10.52
CA ILE A 230 -0.41 14.54 -9.57
C ILE A 230 0.68 13.58 -10.04
N GLU A 231 1.93 13.97 -9.89
CA GLU A 231 3.08 13.08 -10.00
C GLU A 231 4.01 13.34 -8.81
N VAL A 232 4.39 12.28 -8.09
CA VAL A 232 5.46 12.35 -7.10
C VAL A 232 6.53 11.35 -7.50
N LYS A 233 7.78 11.78 -7.59
CA LYS A 233 8.89 10.94 -8.03
C LYS A 233 10.16 11.12 -7.22
N ASP A 234 10.97 10.08 -7.16
CA ASP A 234 12.35 10.13 -6.70
C ASP A 234 13.22 10.82 -7.77
N PRO A 235 13.75 12.03 -7.52
CA PRO A 235 14.54 12.76 -8.51
C PRO A 235 15.94 12.16 -8.70
N LYS A 236 16.45 11.38 -7.75
CA LYS A 236 17.80 10.81 -7.80
C LYS A 236 17.76 9.38 -7.25
N PRO A 237 17.37 8.37 -8.04
CA PRO A 237 17.34 6.99 -7.58
C PRO A 237 18.74 6.49 -7.22
N ILE A 238 18.83 5.69 -6.16
CA ILE A 238 20.07 5.01 -5.75
C ILE A 238 20.34 3.82 -6.67
N ASN A 239 19.28 3.09 -7.04
CA ASN A 239 19.39 1.95 -7.94
C ASN A 239 19.81 2.42 -9.36
N PRO A 240 21.00 2.04 -9.86
CA PRO A 240 21.51 2.52 -11.15
C PRO A 240 20.71 2.03 -12.36
N ILE A 241 19.87 1.01 -12.18
CA ILE A 241 18.94 0.52 -13.23
C ILE A 241 17.83 1.54 -13.47
N ARG A 242 17.49 2.36 -12.47
CA ARG A 242 16.41 3.35 -12.52
C ARG A 242 16.88 4.62 -13.25
N LYS A 243 16.54 4.75 -14.55
CA LYS A 243 16.93 5.90 -15.38
C LYS A 243 15.72 6.47 -16.13
N GLU A 244 15.65 7.79 -16.22
CA GLU A 244 14.55 8.48 -16.93
C GLU A 244 14.49 8.10 -18.42
N THR A 245 15.66 7.80 -19.01
CA THR A 245 15.82 7.38 -20.41
C THR A 245 15.29 5.97 -20.69
N ASN A 246 14.91 5.19 -19.68
CA ASN A 246 14.42 3.84 -19.89
C ASN A 246 12.99 3.86 -20.45
N GLU A 247 12.73 3.03 -21.47
CA GLU A 247 11.38 2.88 -22.05
C GLU A 247 10.42 2.17 -21.09
N ALA A 248 10.91 1.12 -20.42
CA ALA A 248 10.11 0.35 -19.47
C ALA A 248 9.81 1.15 -18.20
N LYS A 249 8.52 1.37 -17.90
CA LYS A 249 8.06 2.17 -16.74
C LYS A 249 8.62 1.66 -15.41
N ASN A 250 8.71 0.34 -15.22
CA ASN A 250 9.27 -0.29 -14.03
C ASN A 250 10.80 -0.13 -13.89
N ARG A 251 11.48 0.44 -14.89
CA ARG A 251 12.89 0.81 -14.85
C ARG A 251 13.09 2.33 -14.83
N LYS A 252 12.03 3.13 -14.85
CA LYS A 252 12.12 4.57 -14.59
C LYS A 252 12.32 4.84 -13.10
N PRO A 253 12.78 6.04 -12.70
CA PRO A 253 12.81 6.45 -11.29
C PRO A 253 11.47 6.15 -10.61
N LEU A 254 11.50 5.78 -9.33
CA LEU A 254 10.26 5.43 -8.64
C LEU A 254 9.33 6.63 -8.60
N HIS A 255 8.09 6.43 -9.06
CA HIS A 255 7.09 7.48 -9.08
C HIS A 255 5.68 6.90 -9.00
N PHE A 256 4.75 7.73 -8.52
CA PHE A 256 3.33 7.47 -8.72
C PHE A 256 2.65 8.64 -9.41
N GLY A 257 1.54 8.31 -10.05
CA GLY A 257 0.72 9.22 -10.81
C GLY A 257 1.35 9.64 -12.13
N SER A 258 0.82 10.72 -12.70
CA SER A 258 1.17 11.19 -14.04
C SER A 258 0.91 12.69 -14.13
N ARG A 259 1.73 13.41 -14.91
CA ARG A 259 1.50 14.83 -15.22
C ARG A 259 0.45 15.05 -16.30
N ILE A 260 0.10 14.00 -17.04
CA ILE A 260 -0.75 14.11 -18.23
C ILE A 260 -2.07 13.35 -18.08
N ASP A 261 -2.11 12.31 -17.26
CA ASP A 261 -3.27 11.44 -17.10
C ASP A 261 -3.73 11.38 -15.65
N VAL A 262 -5.03 11.18 -15.45
CA VAL A 262 -5.61 10.96 -14.13
C VAL A 262 -5.23 9.57 -13.65
N SER A 263 -4.09 9.47 -12.99
CA SER A 263 -3.60 8.25 -12.39
C SER A 263 -2.93 8.57 -11.06
N THR A 264 -3.05 7.64 -10.12
CA THR A 264 -2.27 7.58 -8.88
C THR A 264 -1.45 6.29 -8.80
N SER A 265 -1.41 5.50 -9.87
CA SER A 265 -0.69 4.22 -9.90
C SER A 265 0.82 4.42 -9.77
N GLY A 266 1.47 3.50 -9.05
CA GLY A 266 2.92 3.49 -8.91
C GLY A 266 3.58 2.63 -9.97
N ASN A 267 4.82 2.97 -10.37
CA ASN A 267 5.58 2.15 -11.32
C ASN A 267 6.30 0.92 -10.69
N TRP A 268 5.92 0.57 -9.46
CA TRP A 268 6.38 -0.59 -8.70
C TRP A 268 5.30 -1.68 -8.55
N GLU A 269 4.11 -1.44 -9.12
CA GLU A 269 2.97 -2.38 -9.12
C GLU A 269 3.07 -3.39 -10.28
#